data_AF-A0A179DSK4-F1
#
_entry.id   AF-A0A179DSK4-F1
#
_cell.length_a   1.000
_cell.length_b   1.000
_cell.length_c   1.000
_cell.angle_alpha   90.00
_cell.angle_beta   90.00
_cell.angle_gamma   90.00
#
_symmetry.space_group_name_H-M   'P 1'
#
loop_
_entity.id
_entity.type
_entity.pdbx_description
1 polymer ?
#
loop_
_entity_poly.entity_id
_entity_poly.type
_entity_poly.pdbx_seq_one_letter_code
_entity_poly.pdbx_strand_id
1 'polypeptide(L)'
;MFIYLIVNNSFDRRAAANNRFKKLRATCCYLITAIHLIVAGPHFLQVIRKFLNLPNVSSNSMTDLQIIELIEKEFKYKTLGATEQYLEIHSPVYSDNQLKVERIDREGKDKLIVGYIPVIGERFYFAVYIDIEANEIINIGTEAKNSVYFRADSDKFSLMELSKMTTLESTGGRNKGDERRNGIFWKESTIFFEPNKEPDEFEDKLNKLLSFLEQDRTGILKLVEKADGYIQIAIEFHNGNTMLGGPHIDKKVIKRMNDLGVSINFDLYVGGKSFKE
;
A
#
# COMPACT_ATOMS: atom_id res chain seq x y z
N MET A 1 44.59 36.23 -7.18
CA MET A 1 44.81 37.24 -6.12
C MET A 1 44.23 36.64 -4.84
N PHE A 2 45.08 35.95 -4.06
CA PHE A 2 45.47 36.34 -2.67
C PHE A 2 44.24 36.27 -1.71
N ILE A 3 44.15 35.46 -0.64
CA ILE A 3 45.13 34.98 0.36
C ILE A 3 44.57 33.76 1.12
N TYR A 4 45.49 32.85 1.45
CA TYR A 4 45.46 31.78 2.45
C TYR A 4 45.52 32.37 3.88
N LEU A 5 44.80 31.86 4.89
CA LEU A 5 45.39 31.74 6.24
C LEU A 5 44.63 30.81 7.20
N ILE A 6 45.40 29.83 7.64
CA ILE A 6 45.21 28.90 8.74
C ILE A 6 45.47 29.64 10.06
N VAL A 7 44.73 29.34 11.13
CA VAL A 7 45.29 29.35 12.50
C VAL A 7 44.93 28.03 13.20
N ASN A 8 45.99 27.40 13.68
CA ASN A 8 46.12 26.08 14.27
C ASN A 8 45.77 26.03 15.78
N ASN A 9 45.36 24.84 16.22
CA ASN A 9 45.71 24.11 17.45
C ASN A 9 46.07 24.84 18.77
N SER A 10 45.37 24.46 19.85
CA SER A 10 45.88 23.63 20.97
C SER A 10 45.42 24.04 22.38
N PHE A 11 45.34 23.02 23.25
CA PHE A 11 45.28 23.02 24.72
C PHE A 11 44.01 23.47 25.47
N ASP A 12 43.25 22.44 25.86
CA ASP A 12 42.95 22.00 27.23
C ASP A 12 42.36 22.98 28.29
N ARG A 13 41.39 22.40 29.01
CA ARG A 13 40.74 22.79 30.29
C ARG A 13 39.46 23.66 30.24
N ARG A 14 38.46 23.06 30.91
CA ARG A 14 37.17 23.59 31.42
C ARG A 14 35.96 23.40 30.50
N ALA A 15 35.36 22.21 30.69
CA ALA A 15 33.98 21.91 30.35
C ALA A 15 33.00 22.85 31.09
N ALA A 16 31.81 23.00 30.49
CA ALA A 16 30.63 23.74 30.98
C ALA A 16 30.52 25.24 30.66
N ALA A 17 30.65 25.64 29.39
CA ALA A 17 30.06 26.90 28.89
C ALA A 17 29.67 26.87 27.38
N ASN A 18 29.71 25.72 26.71
CA ASN A 18 29.85 25.67 25.25
C ASN A 18 28.61 25.22 24.43
N ASN A 19 27.44 25.05 25.06
CA ASN A 19 26.23 24.57 24.34
C ASN A 19 25.30 25.67 23.82
N ARG A 20 25.43 26.93 24.28
CA ARG A 20 24.63 28.05 23.74
C ARG A 20 25.24 28.72 22.50
N PHE A 21 26.57 28.73 22.36
CA PHE A 21 27.24 29.37 21.22
C PHE A 21 27.31 28.49 19.96
N LYS A 22 27.33 27.15 20.09
CA LYS A 22 27.26 26.24 18.94
C LYS A 22 25.90 26.28 18.23
N LYS A 23 24.81 26.48 18.98
CA LYS A 23 23.46 26.55 18.40
C LYS A 23 23.26 27.83 17.59
N LEU A 24 23.75 28.99 18.05
CA LEU A 24 23.67 30.25 17.29
C LEU A 24 24.53 30.25 16.00
N ARG A 25 25.71 29.61 16.00
CA ARG A 25 26.55 29.54 14.79
C ARG A 25 25.97 28.63 13.71
N ALA A 26 25.27 27.56 14.08
CA ALA A 26 24.57 26.70 13.13
C ALA A 26 23.40 27.43 12.47
N THR A 27 22.57 28.15 13.25
CA THR A 27 21.42 28.89 12.68
C THR A 27 21.84 30.05 11.79
N CYS A 28 22.93 30.77 12.11
CA CYS A 28 23.46 31.83 11.24
C CYS A 28 24.06 31.30 9.93
N CYS A 29 24.69 30.11 9.92
CA CYS A 29 25.16 29.52 8.67
C CYS A 29 24.00 29.13 7.75
N TYR A 30 22.92 28.55 8.27
CA TYR A 30 21.75 28.22 7.44
C TYR A 30 21.02 29.46 6.91
N LEU A 31 20.97 30.55 7.68
CA LEU A 31 20.33 31.79 7.22
C LEU A 31 21.12 32.49 6.11
N ILE A 32 22.46 32.49 6.17
CA ILE A 32 23.31 33.10 5.14
C ILE A 32 23.29 32.29 3.84
N THR A 33 23.21 30.95 3.91
CA THR A 33 23.06 30.10 2.72
C THR A 33 21.66 30.22 2.09
N ALA A 34 20.61 30.37 2.91
CA ALA A 34 19.24 30.57 2.43
C ALA A 34 19.07 31.94 1.73
N ILE A 35 19.70 32.99 2.23
CA ILE A 35 19.62 34.33 1.64
C ILE A 35 20.39 34.42 0.31
N HIS A 36 21.49 33.67 0.14
CA HIS A 36 22.20 33.61 -1.15
C HIS A 36 21.45 32.80 -2.23
N LEU A 37 20.58 31.85 -1.85
CA LEU A 37 19.76 31.10 -2.80
C LEU A 37 18.57 31.89 -3.36
N ILE A 38 18.09 32.92 -2.67
CA ILE A 38 16.92 33.72 -3.09
C ILE A 38 17.30 34.76 -4.17
N VAL A 39 18.56 35.18 -4.25
CA VAL A 39 19.03 36.22 -5.19
C VAL A 39 19.52 35.63 -6.52
N ALA A 40 19.80 34.33 -6.58
CA ALA A 40 20.32 33.69 -7.78
C ALA A 40 19.17 33.16 -8.63
N GLY A 41 18.91 33.84 -9.76
CA GLY A 41 17.84 33.49 -10.70
C GLY A 41 17.88 32.02 -11.19
N PRO A 42 16.84 31.58 -11.92
CA PRO A 42 16.57 30.16 -12.25
C PRO A 42 17.75 29.39 -12.88
N HIS A 43 18.70 30.11 -13.49
CA HIS A 43 19.93 29.55 -14.04
C HIS A 43 20.90 28.97 -12.99
N PHE A 44 20.97 29.52 -11.79
CA PHE A 44 21.88 29.05 -10.73
C PHE A 44 21.38 27.77 -10.07
N LEU A 45 20.06 27.63 -9.94
CA LEU A 45 19.39 26.40 -9.49
C LEU A 45 19.62 25.22 -10.45
N GLN A 46 19.66 25.46 -11.76
CA GLN A 46 20.00 24.41 -12.74
C GLN A 46 21.46 23.96 -12.64
N VAL A 47 22.38 24.89 -12.38
CA VAL A 47 23.81 24.57 -12.22
C VAL A 47 24.05 23.73 -10.95
N ILE A 48 23.42 24.09 -9.82
CA ILE A 48 23.50 23.30 -8.58
C ILE A 48 22.91 21.89 -8.76
N ARG A 49 21.77 21.75 -9.44
CA ARG A 49 21.15 20.44 -9.71
C ARG A 49 22.06 19.54 -10.55
N LYS A 50 22.71 20.10 -11.57
CA LYS A 50 23.66 19.39 -12.43
C LYS A 50 24.94 18.99 -11.68
N PHE A 51 25.36 19.79 -10.69
CA PHE A 51 26.53 19.51 -9.87
C PHE A 51 26.28 18.45 -8.78
N LEU A 52 25.04 18.33 -8.31
CA LEU A 52 24.65 17.42 -7.22
C LEU A 52 24.08 16.07 -7.69
N ASN A 53 23.99 15.79 -9.00
CA ASN A 53 23.33 14.60 -9.56
C ASN A 53 21.94 14.34 -8.93
N LEU A 54 21.22 15.41 -8.60
CA LEU A 54 19.85 15.29 -8.10
C LEU A 54 18.98 14.83 -9.27
N PRO A 55 18.15 13.78 -9.10
CA PRO A 55 17.28 13.32 -10.16
C PRO A 55 16.40 14.49 -10.64
N ASN A 56 16.24 14.60 -11.96
CA ASN A 56 15.24 15.48 -12.55
C ASN A 56 13.87 14.98 -12.09
N VAL A 57 13.31 15.61 -11.06
CA VAL A 57 11.88 15.44 -10.75
C VAL A 57 11.12 16.26 -11.79
N SER A 58 10.74 15.62 -12.89
CA SER A 58 9.70 16.15 -13.77
C SER A 58 8.38 16.08 -13.00
N SER A 59 8.05 17.15 -12.27
CA SER A 59 6.80 17.23 -11.50
C SER A 59 5.59 17.57 -12.39
N ASN A 60 5.37 16.79 -13.45
CA ASN A 60 4.18 16.85 -14.31
C ASN A 60 3.24 15.64 -14.09
N SER A 61 3.31 14.97 -12.95
CA SER A 61 2.35 13.92 -12.60
C SER A 61 1.07 14.52 -12.01
N MET A 62 -0.08 14.07 -12.48
CA MET A 62 -1.38 14.47 -11.91
C MET A 62 -1.43 14.25 -10.39
N THR A 63 -1.93 15.26 -9.68
CA THR A 63 -2.14 15.20 -8.22
C THR A 63 -3.34 14.33 -7.88
N ASP A 64 -3.37 13.78 -6.65
CA ASP A 64 -4.52 13.01 -6.16
C ASP A 64 -5.83 13.81 -6.23
N LEU A 65 -5.78 15.12 -5.92
CA LEU A 65 -6.95 16.00 -6.01
C LEU A 65 -7.51 16.08 -7.43
N GLN A 66 -6.66 16.26 -8.44
CA GLN A 66 -7.10 16.29 -9.84
C GLN A 66 -7.72 14.96 -10.27
N ILE A 67 -7.17 13.84 -9.82
CA ILE A 67 -7.68 12.49 -10.10
C ILE A 67 -9.06 12.31 -9.46
N ILE A 68 -9.20 12.66 -8.18
CA ILE A 68 -10.48 12.60 -7.46
C ILE A 68 -11.52 13.48 -8.14
N GLU A 69 -11.18 14.72 -8.52
CA GLU A 69 -12.09 15.64 -9.22
C GLU A 69 -12.58 15.06 -10.56
N LEU A 70 -11.69 14.43 -11.33
CA LEU A 70 -12.08 13.76 -12.59
C LEU A 70 -13.06 12.61 -12.33
N ILE A 71 -12.76 11.77 -11.34
CA ILE A 71 -13.61 10.64 -10.96
C ILE A 71 -14.98 11.15 -10.47
N GLU A 72 -15.01 12.14 -9.59
CA GLU A 72 -16.26 12.72 -9.08
C GLU A 72 -17.11 13.29 -10.21
N LYS A 73 -16.47 13.97 -11.18
CA LYS A 73 -17.14 14.47 -12.38
C LYS A 73 -17.76 13.34 -13.18
N GLU A 74 -17.04 12.25 -13.42
CA GLU A 74 -17.57 11.10 -14.15
C GLU A 74 -18.73 10.44 -13.40
N PHE A 75 -18.64 10.22 -12.09
CA PHE A 75 -19.73 9.61 -11.33
C PHE A 75 -20.97 10.51 -11.24
N LYS A 76 -20.79 11.83 -11.29
CA LYS A 76 -21.88 12.80 -11.32
C LYS A 76 -22.57 12.85 -12.69
N TYR A 77 -21.79 13.06 -13.76
CA TYR A 77 -22.32 13.33 -15.11
C TYR A 77 -22.42 12.10 -16.02
N LYS A 78 -21.76 11.00 -15.67
CA LYS A 78 -21.83 9.67 -16.30
C LYS A 78 -21.56 9.74 -17.80
N THR A 79 -20.40 10.26 -18.17
CA THR A 79 -20.07 10.47 -19.59
C THR A 79 -19.74 9.17 -20.30
N LEU A 80 -19.34 8.13 -19.57
CA LEU A 80 -19.20 6.78 -20.09
C LEU A 80 -20.48 5.97 -19.87
N GLY A 81 -20.96 5.29 -20.92
CA GLY A 81 -22.11 4.38 -20.80
C GLY A 81 -21.89 3.23 -19.81
N ALA A 82 -20.64 2.79 -19.63
CA ALA A 82 -20.29 1.80 -18.60
C ALA A 82 -20.57 2.34 -17.18
N THR A 83 -20.29 3.63 -16.91
CA THR A 83 -20.58 4.25 -15.62
C THR A 83 -22.09 4.25 -15.34
N GLU A 84 -22.91 4.57 -16.33
CA GLU A 84 -24.38 4.52 -16.19
C GLU A 84 -24.86 3.12 -15.80
N GLN A 85 -24.38 2.08 -16.52
CA GLN A 85 -24.75 0.69 -16.26
C GLN A 85 -24.34 0.23 -14.86
N TYR A 86 -23.11 0.54 -14.43
CA TYR A 86 -22.65 0.17 -13.08
C TYR A 86 -23.46 0.88 -11.99
N LEU A 87 -23.72 2.18 -12.15
CA LEU A 87 -24.46 2.97 -11.15
C LEU A 87 -25.97 2.67 -11.12
N GLU A 88 -26.50 1.96 -12.11
CA GLU A 88 -27.87 1.47 -12.08
C GLU A 88 -28.07 0.34 -11.06
N ILE A 89 -27.04 -0.49 -10.86
CA ILE A 89 -27.13 -1.69 -10.02
C ILE A 89 -26.36 -1.55 -8.69
N HIS A 90 -25.37 -0.67 -8.66
CA HIS A 90 -24.45 -0.47 -7.54
C HIS A 90 -24.38 0.98 -7.10
N SER A 91 -23.85 1.21 -5.89
CA SER A 91 -23.67 2.55 -5.35
C SER A 91 -22.27 2.68 -4.76
N PRO A 92 -21.50 3.71 -5.13
CA PRO A 92 -20.19 3.93 -4.54
C PRO A 92 -20.34 4.46 -3.11
N VAL A 93 -19.30 4.29 -2.31
CA VAL A 93 -19.25 4.85 -0.95
C VAL A 93 -18.88 6.33 -1.00
N TYR A 94 -19.61 7.13 -0.23
CA TYR A 94 -19.29 8.54 0.04
C TYR A 94 -18.88 8.71 1.50
N SER A 95 -17.96 9.63 1.77
CA SER A 95 -17.56 10.07 3.12
C SER A 95 -17.47 11.59 3.12
N ASP A 96 -18.12 12.24 4.08
CA ASP A 96 -18.21 13.71 4.15
C ASP A 96 -18.71 14.36 2.85
N ASN A 97 -19.71 13.74 2.20
CA ASN A 97 -20.27 14.11 0.90
C ASN A 97 -19.26 14.09 -0.28
N GLN A 98 -18.07 13.53 -0.10
CA GLN A 98 -17.09 13.31 -1.15
C GLN A 98 -17.02 11.83 -1.51
N LEU A 99 -16.71 11.55 -2.78
CA LEU A 99 -16.55 10.18 -3.24
C LEU A 99 -15.32 9.57 -2.56
N LYS A 100 -15.48 8.42 -1.90
CA LYS A 100 -14.35 7.76 -1.26
C LYS A 100 -13.49 7.10 -2.34
N VAL A 101 -12.24 7.50 -2.47
CA VAL A 101 -11.23 6.79 -3.26
C VAL A 101 -10.30 6.07 -2.29
N GLU A 102 -10.28 4.74 -2.36
CA GLU A 102 -9.56 3.89 -1.39
C GLU A 102 -8.09 3.71 -1.74
N ARG A 103 -7.75 3.73 -3.03
CA ARG A 103 -6.37 3.77 -3.53
C ARG A 103 -6.32 4.47 -4.88
N ILE A 104 -5.22 5.17 -5.12
CA ILE A 104 -4.83 5.65 -6.45
C ILE A 104 -3.52 4.96 -6.81
N ASP A 105 -3.58 4.04 -7.76
CA ASP A 105 -2.44 3.28 -8.21
C ASP A 105 -1.78 3.92 -9.43
N ARG A 106 -0.45 3.96 -9.40
CA ARG A 106 0.43 4.56 -10.41
C ARG A 106 1.56 3.60 -10.82
N GLU A 107 1.53 2.37 -10.33
CA GLU A 107 2.59 1.36 -10.52
C GLU A 107 2.46 0.62 -11.86
N GLY A 108 1.34 0.82 -12.58
CA GLY A 108 1.05 0.22 -13.89
C GLY A 108 2.04 0.61 -15.00
N LYS A 109 2.25 -0.31 -15.95
CA LYS A 109 3.28 -0.19 -17.01
C LYS A 109 2.96 0.79 -18.14
N ASP A 110 1.75 1.34 -18.19
CA ASP A 110 1.21 1.97 -19.40
C ASP A 110 0.81 3.44 -19.24
N LYS A 111 1.41 4.17 -18.28
CA LYS A 111 1.02 5.57 -17.97
C LYS A 111 -0.47 5.72 -17.61
N LEU A 112 -1.08 4.64 -17.13
CA LEU A 112 -2.43 4.65 -16.62
C LEU A 112 -2.39 4.80 -15.10
N ILE A 113 -3.31 5.62 -14.60
CA ILE A 113 -3.64 5.68 -13.18
C ILE A 113 -4.93 4.92 -12.98
N VAL A 114 -5.00 4.12 -11.91
CA VAL A 114 -6.22 3.41 -11.53
C VAL A 114 -6.72 3.94 -10.19
N GLY A 115 -7.91 4.52 -10.19
CA GLY A 115 -8.63 4.90 -8.97
C GLY A 115 -9.56 3.79 -8.52
N TYR A 116 -9.39 3.32 -7.29
CA TYR A 116 -10.24 2.27 -6.70
C TYR A 116 -11.30 2.88 -5.79
N ILE A 117 -12.57 2.67 -6.14
CA ILE A 117 -13.72 3.22 -5.41
C ILE A 117 -14.50 2.06 -4.80
N PRO A 118 -14.69 2.03 -3.48
CA PRO A 118 -15.44 0.97 -2.83
C PRO A 118 -16.93 1.09 -3.14
N VAL A 119 -17.58 -0.07 -3.23
CA VAL A 119 -19.02 -0.20 -3.52
C VAL A 119 -19.77 -0.59 -2.25
N ILE A 120 -20.91 0.05 -1.98
CA ILE A 120 -21.70 -0.14 -0.75
C ILE A 120 -22.18 -1.59 -0.66
N GLY A 121 -21.83 -2.26 0.44
CA GLY A 121 -22.27 -3.62 0.75
C GLY A 121 -21.56 -4.71 -0.05
N GLU A 122 -20.65 -4.33 -0.95
CA GLU A 122 -19.96 -5.24 -1.84
C GLU A 122 -18.48 -5.39 -1.49
N ARG A 123 -17.88 -6.45 -2.01
CA ARG A 123 -16.48 -6.79 -1.79
C ARG A 123 -15.74 -6.85 -3.12
N PHE A 124 -15.92 -5.81 -3.91
CA PHE A 124 -15.15 -5.48 -5.10
C PHE A 124 -15.13 -3.95 -5.22
N TYR A 125 -14.33 -3.43 -6.13
CA TYR A 125 -14.16 -1.99 -6.34
C TYR A 125 -14.61 -1.61 -7.74
N PHE A 126 -15.09 -0.39 -7.93
CA PHE A 126 -14.97 0.22 -9.25
C PHE A 126 -13.52 0.60 -9.48
N ALA A 127 -12.97 0.21 -10.62
CA ALA A 127 -11.66 0.64 -11.07
C ALA A 127 -11.83 1.64 -12.21
N VAL A 128 -11.36 2.87 -11.97
CA VAL A 128 -11.43 3.96 -12.93
C VAL A 128 -10.07 4.16 -13.55
N TYR A 129 -9.98 3.94 -14.85
CA TYR A 129 -8.75 4.00 -15.62
C TYR A 129 -8.59 5.39 -16.21
N ILE A 130 -7.50 6.06 -15.86
CA ILE A 130 -7.19 7.43 -16.25
C ILE A 130 -5.93 7.44 -17.10
N ASP A 131 -6.03 8.02 -18.28
CA ASP A 131 -4.88 8.30 -19.12
C ASP A 131 -4.22 9.60 -18.66
N ILE A 132 -2.94 9.53 -18.25
CA ILE A 132 -2.20 10.68 -17.72
C ILE A 132 -1.92 11.72 -18.81
N GLU A 133 -1.72 11.30 -20.06
CA GLU A 133 -1.36 12.18 -21.17
C GLU A 133 -2.57 12.95 -21.70
N ALA A 134 -3.71 12.26 -21.82
CA ALA A 134 -4.98 12.85 -22.21
C ALA A 134 -5.71 13.54 -21.04
N ASN A 135 -5.32 13.25 -19.79
CA ASN A 135 -5.96 13.76 -18.57
C ASN A 135 -7.48 13.49 -18.57
N GLU A 136 -7.85 12.26 -18.95
CA GLU A 136 -9.24 11.84 -19.09
C GLU A 136 -9.45 10.41 -18.55
N ILE A 137 -10.69 10.12 -18.18
CA ILE A 137 -11.11 8.77 -17.82
C ILE A 137 -11.42 8.04 -19.13
N ILE A 138 -10.67 6.97 -19.39
CA ILE A 138 -10.81 6.18 -20.62
C ILE A 138 -11.69 4.95 -20.42
N ASN A 139 -11.82 4.48 -19.18
CA ASN A 139 -12.63 3.31 -18.87
C ASN A 139 -13.03 3.26 -17.39
N ILE A 140 -14.10 2.53 -17.11
CA ILE A 140 -14.48 2.09 -15.77
C ILE A 140 -14.80 0.59 -15.84
N GLY A 141 -14.31 -0.15 -14.85
CA GLY A 141 -14.62 -1.56 -14.68
C GLY A 141 -14.84 -1.91 -13.23
N THR A 142 -14.88 -3.21 -12.95
CA THR A 142 -14.85 -3.73 -11.58
C THR A 142 -13.59 -4.51 -11.36
N GLU A 143 -12.95 -4.29 -10.21
CA GLU A 143 -11.79 -5.05 -9.77
C GLU A 143 -12.13 -5.87 -8.53
N ALA A 144 -11.68 -7.12 -8.52
CA ALA A 144 -11.95 -8.03 -7.43
C ALA A 144 -11.30 -7.54 -6.13
N LYS A 145 -11.96 -7.79 -4.99
CA LYS A 145 -11.26 -7.64 -3.71
C LYS A 145 -10.35 -8.85 -3.50
N ASN A 146 -9.05 -8.58 -3.43
CA ASN A 146 -8.04 -9.58 -3.09
C ASN A 146 -7.63 -9.43 -1.62
N SER A 147 -7.89 -10.46 -0.82
CA SER A 147 -7.31 -10.62 0.51
C SER A 147 -6.29 -11.75 0.48
N VAL A 148 -5.04 -11.41 0.76
CA VAL A 148 -3.89 -12.34 0.74
C VAL A 148 -3.18 -12.24 2.07
N TYR A 149 -3.25 -13.29 2.86
CA TYR A 149 -2.72 -13.28 4.22
C TYR A 149 -2.16 -14.64 4.63
N PHE A 150 -1.17 -14.61 5.51
CA PHE A 150 -0.74 -15.83 6.20
C PHE A 150 -1.68 -16.08 7.38
N ARG A 151 -2.00 -17.35 7.59
CA ARG A 151 -2.84 -17.83 8.69
C ARG A 151 -2.19 -19.06 9.31
N ALA A 152 -2.18 -19.13 10.63
CA ALA A 152 -1.82 -20.33 11.37
C ALA A 152 -2.91 -20.62 12.40
N ASP A 153 -3.44 -21.83 12.37
CA ASP A 153 -4.53 -22.34 13.21
C ASP A 153 -4.00 -23.37 14.19
N SER A 154 -4.45 -23.33 15.45
CA SER A 154 -4.03 -24.31 16.45
C SER A 154 -5.11 -24.67 17.44
N ASP A 155 -5.30 -25.97 17.62
CA ASP A 155 -6.09 -26.54 18.70
C ASP A 155 -5.36 -26.56 20.06
N LYS A 156 -4.03 -26.36 20.05
CA LYS A 156 -3.15 -26.55 21.20
C LYS A 156 -2.66 -25.23 21.80
N PHE A 157 -2.39 -24.24 20.96
CA PHE A 157 -1.81 -22.97 21.37
C PHE A 157 -2.87 -21.87 21.41
N SER A 158 -2.77 -20.99 22.41
CA SER A 158 -3.49 -19.71 22.45
C SER A 158 -2.90 -18.72 21.45
N LEU A 159 -3.65 -17.66 21.12
CA LEU A 159 -3.15 -16.55 20.29
C LEU A 159 -1.84 -15.97 20.86
N MET A 160 -1.73 -15.79 22.18
CA MET A 160 -0.52 -15.27 22.80
C MET A 160 0.68 -16.20 22.59
N GLU A 161 0.49 -17.52 22.65
CA GLU A 161 1.55 -18.48 22.41
C GLU A 161 1.95 -18.54 20.94
N LEU A 162 0.98 -18.44 20.02
CA LEU A 162 1.22 -18.30 18.58
C LEU A 162 2.04 -17.04 18.29
N SER A 163 1.68 -15.89 18.86
CA SER A 163 2.43 -14.64 18.68
C SER A 163 3.86 -14.71 19.18
N LYS A 164 4.17 -15.58 20.17
CA LYS A 164 5.55 -15.79 20.66
C LYS A 164 6.38 -16.71 19.76
N MET A 165 5.79 -17.30 18.72
CA MET A 165 6.52 -18.17 17.80
C MET A 165 7.34 -17.39 16.77
N THR A 166 7.00 -16.13 16.53
CA THR A 166 7.64 -15.24 15.57
C THR A 166 7.91 -13.87 16.20
N THR A 167 8.83 -13.12 15.62
CA THR A 167 9.07 -11.70 15.96
C THR A 167 8.17 -10.75 15.18
N LEU A 168 7.40 -11.24 14.20
CA LEU A 168 6.51 -10.42 13.40
C LEU A 168 5.28 -9.98 14.20
N GLU A 169 4.88 -8.72 14.03
CA GLU A 169 3.63 -8.22 14.61
C GLU A 169 2.44 -8.74 13.80
N SER A 170 1.50 -9.39 14.48
CA SER A 170 0.31 -9.91 13.82
C SER A 170 -0.69 -8.81 13.51
N THR A 171 -1.35 -8.95 12.37
CA THR A 171 -2.45 -8.04 11.98
C THR A 171 -3.78 -8.39 12.66
N GLY A 172 -3.81 -9.54 13.35
CA GLY A 172 -4.84 -9.93 14.29
C GLY A 172 -4.79 -11.42 14.62
N GLY A 173 -5.85 -11.89 15.26
CA GLY A 173 -6.02 -13.28 15.64
C GLY A 173 -7.31 -13.50 16.43
N ARG A 174 -7.49 -14.74 16.89
CA ARG A 174 -8.58 -15.15 17.79
C ARG A 174 -8.11 -16.31 18.67
N ASN A 175 -8.71 -16.49 19.83
CA ASN A 175 -8.51 -17.68 20.66
C ASN A 175 -9.61 -18.71 20.41
N LYS A 176 -9.24 -19.96 20.67
CA LYS A 176 -10.21 -21.05 20.88
C LYS A 176 -11.17 -20.66 22.01
N GLY A 177 -12.46 -20.87 21.78
CA GLY A 177 -13.52 -20.54 22.74
C GLY A 177 -14.03 -19.10 22.65
N ASP A 178 -13.42 -18.23 21.85
CA ASP A 178 -14.00 -16.91 21.56
C ASP A 178 -15.32 -17.08 20.78
N GLU A 179 -16.31 -16.21 21.05
CA GLU A 179 -17.59 -16.24 20.34
C GLU A 179 -17.44 -15.71 18.90
N ARG A 180 -17.90 -16.49 17.92
CA ARG A 180 -17.94 -16.11 16.51
C ARG A 180 -19.23 -15.36 16.17
N ARG A 181 -20.38 -15.99 16.44
CA ARG A 181 -21.72 -15.45 16.15
C ARG A 181 -22.79 -16.31 16.82
N ASN A 182 -23.76 -15.69 17.48
CA ASN A 182 -24.99 -16.33 17.98
C ASN A 182 -24.71 -17.60 18.81
N GLY A 183 -23.78 -17.55 19.76
CA GLY A 183 -23.41 -18.70 20.59
C GLY A 183 -22.58 -19.78 19.89
N ILE A 184 -22.14 -19.56 18.65
CA ILE A 184 -21.15 -20.41 17.98
C ILE A 184 -19.77 -19.95 18.39
N PHE A 185 -18.95 -20.85 18.94
CA PHE A 185 -17.59 -20.57 19.39
C PHE A 185 -16.54 -21.12 18.42
N TRP A 186 -15.39 -20.46 18.40
CA TRP A 186 -14.23 -20.90 17.64
C TRP A 186 -13.62 -22.18 18.22
N LYS A 187 -13.37 -23.17 17.36
CA LYS A 187 -12.82 -24.48 17.76
C LYS A 187 -11.31 -24.47 17.97
N GLU A 188 -10.63 -23.48 17.40
CA GLU A 188 -9.18 -23.33 17.34
C GLU A 188 -8.80 -21.86 17.58
N SER A 189 -7.58 -21.62 18.04
CA SER A 189 -6.96 -20.29 18.02
C SER A 189 -6.34 -20.04 16.65
N THR A 190 -6.26 -18.78 16.25
CA THR A 190 -5.70 -18.38 14.95
C THR A 190 -4.87 -17.12 15.09
N ILE A 191 -3.75 -17.04 14.39
CA ILE A 191 -2.99 -15.81 14.15
C ILE A 191 -2.96 -15.50 12.66
N PHE A 192 -3.03 -14.23 12.26
CA PHE A 192 -2.98 -13.83 10.85
C PHE A 192 -2.15 -12.58 10.57
N PHE A 193 -1.55 -12.55 9.37
CA PHE A 193 -0.69 -11.47 8.87
C PHE A 193 -1.13 -11.07 7.47
N GLU A 194 -1.69 -9.86 7.36
CA GLU A 194 -2.15 -9.23 6.12
C GLU A 194 -1.47 -7.85 5.97
N PRO A 195 -0.21 -7.79 5.52
CA PRO A 195 0.55 -6.54 5.49
C PRO A 195 0.04 -5.53 4.45
N ASN A 196 -0.80 -5.97 3.50
CA ASN A 196 -1.40 -5.11 2.48
C ASN A 196 -2.93 -5.28 2.44
N LYS A 197 -3.63 -4.40 3.17
CA LYS A 197 -5.10 -4.39 3.27
C LYS A 197 -5.78 -3.53 2.18
N GLU A 198 -5.03 -2.67 1.52
CA GLU A 198 -5.55 -1.78 0.47
C GLU A 198 -5.97 -2.57 -0.78
N PRO A 199 -6.83 -2.02 -1.64
CA PRO A 199 -7.13 -2.62 -2.95
C PRO A 199 -5.82 -2.81 -3.72
N ASP A 200 -5.59 -4.00 -4.28
CA ASP A 200 -4.37 -4.30 -5.03
C ASP A 200 -4.53 -5.58 -5.84
N GLU A 201 -3.63 -5.77 -6.80
CA GLU A 201 -3.50 -7.01 -7.55
C GLU A 201 -3.05 -8.16 -6.64
N PHE A 202 -3.48 -9.37 -6.98
CA PHE A 202 -3.17 -10.57 -6.21
C PHE A 202 -1.66 -10.81 -6.13
N GLU A 203 -0.96 -10.66 -7.25
CA GLU A 203 0.47 -10.89 -7.41
C GLU A 203 1.28 -9.95 -6.51
N ASP A 204 0.90 -8.67 -6.45
CA ASP A 204 1.58 -7.66 -5.63
C ASP A 204 1.33 -7.90 -4.15
N LYS A 205 0.09 -8.24 -3.76
CA LYS A 205 -0.23 -8.63 -2.38
C LYS A 205 0.52 -9.88 -1.95
N LEU A 206 0.60 -10.91 -2.79
CA LEU A 206 1.34 -12.12 -2.49
C LEU A 206 2.84 -11.84 -2.35
N ASN A 207 3.42 -11.01 -3.23
CA ASN A 207 4.82 -10.61 -3.12
C ASN A 207 5.10 -9.79 -1.85
N LYS A 208 4.21 -8.85 -1.50
CA LYS A 208 4.31 -8.05 -0.26
C LYS A 208 4.19 -8.95 0.98
N LEU A 209 3.25 -9.90 0.99
CA LEU A 209 3.12 -10.89 2.05
C LEU A 209 4.38 -11.74 2.21
N LEU A 210 4.88 -12.36 1.14
CA LEU A 210 6.08 -13.18 1.22
C LEU A 210 7.30 -12.38 1.70
N SER A 211 7.44 -11.13 1.25
CA SER A 211 8.54 -10.26 1.70
C SER A 211 8.43 -9.91 3.17
N PHE A 212 7.21 -9.79 3.70
CA PHE A 212 6.95 -9.61 5.12
C PHE A 212 7.28 -10.87 5.92
N LEU A 213 6.81 -12.04 5.50
CA LEU A 213 7.07 -13.32 6.16
C LEU A 213 8.57 -13.67 6.20
N GLU A 214 9.30 -13.35 5.13
CA GLU A 214 10.74 -13.59 5.03
C GLU A 214 11.59 -12.80 6.03
N GLN A 215 11.02 -11.79 6.70
CA GLN A 215 11.72 -11.05 7.77
C GLN A 215 11.97 -11.91 9.01
N ASP A 216 11.19 -12.98 9.22
CA ASP A 216 11.40 -13.97 10.28
C ASP A 216 11.07 -15.40 9.79
N ARG A 217 11.90 -15.90 8.87
CA ARG A 217 11.74 -17.25 8.30
C ARG A 217 11.63 -18.35 9.36
N THR A 218 12.45 -18.25 10.41
CA THR A 218 12.47 -19.25 11.49
C THR A 218 11.15 -19.27 12.25
N GLY A 219 10.60 -18.09 12.57
CA GLY A 219 9.29 -17.99 13.22
C GLY A 219 8.15 -18.49 12.34
N ILE A 220 8.18 -18.19 11.03
CA ILE A 220 7.19 -18.67 10.08
C ILE A 220 7.24 -20.21 9.94
N LEU A 221 8.42 -20.80 9.77
CA LEU A 221 8.57 -22.26 9.74
C LEU A 221 8.00 -22.92 11.01
N LYS A 222 8.24 -22.30 12.17
CA LYS A 222 7.69 -22.78 13.44
C LYS A 222 6.16 -22.71 13.48
N LEU A 223 5.56 -21.65 12.94
CA LEU A 223 4.10 -21.53 12.82
C LEU A 223 3.53 -22.58 11.84
N VAL A 224 4.21 -22.80 10.71
CA VAL A 224 3.85 -23.85 9.75
C VAL A 224 3.85 -25.23 10.41
N GLU A 225 4.92 -25.59 11.10
CA GLU A 225 5.10 -26.92 11.69
C GLU A 225 4.20 -27.19 12.90
N LYS A 226 3.89 -26.15 13.71
CA LYS A 226 3.23 -26.32 15.02
C LYS A 226 1.78 -25.87 15.05
N ALA A 227 1.34 -25.10 14.06
CA ALA A 227 0.04 -24.44 14.03
C ALA A 227 -0.51 -24.37 12.60
N ASP A 228 -0.31 -25.42 11.79
CA ASP A 228 -0.92 -25.59 10.48
C ASP A 228 -0.90 -24.29 9.65
N GLY A 229 0.28 -23.70 9.49
CA GLY A 229 0.46 -22.41 8.83
C GLY A 229 0.39 -22.49 7.30
N TYR A 230 -0.40 -21.62 6.67
CA TYR A 230 -0.55 -21.52 5.22
C TYR A 230 -0.90 -20.10 4.78
N ILE A 231 -0.82 -19.84 3.48
CA ILE A 231 -1.32 -18.61 2.86
C ILE A 231 -2.78 -18.83 2.47
N GLN A 232 -3.68 -17.98 2.93
CA GLN A 232 -5.07 -17.94 2.51
C GLN A 232 -5.29 -16.80 1.52
N ILE A 233 -5.92 -17.12 0.40
CA ILE A 233 -6.38 -16.17 -0.60
C ILE A 233 -7.89 -16.16 -0.59
N ALA A 234 -8.49 -14.99 -0.46
CA ALA A 234 -9.91 -14.78 -0.69
C ALA A 234 -10.06 -13.75 -1.82
N ILE A 235 -10.69 -14.16 -2.92
CA ILE A 235 -10.96 -13.29 -4.07
C ILE A 235 -12.47 -13.17 -4.23
N GLU A 236 -12.96 -11.95 -4.27
CA GLU A 236 -14.39 -11.67 -4.43
C GLU A 236 -14.62 -10.86 -5.71
N PHE A 237 -15.25 -11.50 -6.70
CA PHE A 237 -15.53 -10.93 -8.01
C PHE A 237 -16.95 -10.35 -8.08
N HIS A 238 -17.14 -9.42 -9.01
CA HIS A 238 -18.46 -8.93 -9.37
C HIS A 238 -19.24 -9.95 -10.21
N ASN A 239 -20.50 -10.20 -9.86
CA ASN A 239 -21.40 -11.19 -10.48
C ASN A 239 -21.83 -10.84 -11.91
N GLY A 240 -21.68 -9.60 -12.34
CA GLY A 240 -21.89 -9.21 -13.74
C GLY A 240 -20.72 -9.59 -14.68
N ASN A 241 -19.59 -10.06 -14.14
CA ASN A 241 -18.43 -10.37 -14.97
C ASN A 241 -18.63 -11.72 -15.67
N THR A 242 -18.57 -11.71 -17.00
CA THR A 242 -18.71 -12.92 -17.83
C THR A 242 -17.48 -13.82 -17.77
N MET A 243 -16.33 -13.26 -17.42
CA MET A 243 -15.07 -13.97 -17.17
C MET A 243 -14.55 -13.63 -15.79
N LEU A 244 -14.25 -14.66 -15.00
CA LEU A 244 -13.50 -14.50 -13.75
C LEU A 244 -12.03 -14.70 -14.05
N GLY A 245 -11.22 -13.67 -13.79
CA GLY A 245 -9.77 -13.74 -13.94
C GLY A 245 -9.17 -14.85 -13.06
N GLY A 246 -8.03 -15.40 -13.49
CA GLY A 246 -7.30 -16.41 -12.72
C GLY A 246 -6.01 -15.83 -12.13
N PRO A 247 -5.64 -16.20 -10.89
CA PRO A 247 -4.36 -15.77 -10.31
C PRO A 247 -3.18 -16.38 -11.06
N HIS A 248 -2.11 -15.61 -11.25
CA HIS A 248 -0.85 -16.11 -11.77
C HIS A 248 0.20 -16.18 -10.65
N ILE A 249 0.83 -17.34 -10.48
CA ILE A 249 1.97 -17.49 -9.57
C ILE A 249 3.19 -17.89 -10.39
N ASP A 250 4.17 -16.99 -10.46
CA ASP A 250 5.39 -17.25 -11.19
C ASP A 250 6.32 -18.23 -10.44
N LYS A 251 7.33 -18.74 -11.16
CA LYS A 251 8.28 -19.72 -10.61
C LYS A 251 9.08 -19.19 -9.41
N LYS A 252 9.38 -17.88 -9.36
CA LYS A 252 10.12 -17.27 -8.25
C LYS A 252 9.26 -17.23 -7.00
N VAL A 253 7.99 -16.86 -7.13
CA VAL A 253 7.02 -16.83 -6.04
C VAL A 253 6.78 -18.24 -5.48
N ILE A 254 6.60 -19.25 -6.34
CA ILE A 254 6.51 -20.66 -5.93
C ILE A 254 7.73 -21.08 -5.10
N LYS A 255 8.94 -20.71 -5.55
CA LYS A 255 10.17 -21.03 -4.83
C LYS A 255 10.19 -20.38 -3.43
N ARG A 256 9.80 -19.11 -3.31
CA ARG A 256 9.74 -18.39 -2.02
C ARG A 256 8.78 -19.05 -1.06
N MET A 257 7.60 -19.46 -1.54
CA MET A 257 6.63 -20.20 -0.74
C MET A 257 7.19 -21.54 -0.25
N ASN A 258 7.84 -22.29 -1.14
CA ASN A 258 8.48 -23.56 -0.79
C ASN A 258 9.60 -23.37 0.25
N ASP A 259 10.42 -22.32 0.11
CA ASP A 259 11.50 -22.00 1.07
C ASP A 259 10.94 -21.64 2.46
N LEU A 260 9.71 -21.12 2.54
CA LEU A 260 8.98 -20.84 3.79
C LEU A 260 8.16 -22.04 4.30
N GLY A 261 8.10 -23.15 3.56
CA GLY A 261 7.29 -24.31 3.89
C GLY A 261 5.77 -24.07 3.81
N VAL A 262 5.33 -22.97 3.20
CA VAL A 262 3.91 -22.59 3.19
C VAL A 262 3.17 -23.18 1.99
N SER A 263 1.98 -23.73 2.25
CA SER A 263 0.99 -24.02 1.22
C SER A 263 0.13 -22.78 0.95
N ILE A 264 -0.74 -22.87 -0.06
CA ILE A 264 -1.70 -21.82 -0.42
C ILE A 264 -3.09 -22.41 -0.59
N ASN A 265 -4.10 -21.72 -0.08
CA ASN A 265 -5.51 -22.05 -0.26
C ASN A 265 -6.25 -20.91 -0.95
N PHE A 266 -7.19 -21.25 -1.84
CA PHE A 266 -7.97 -20.29 -2.62
C PHE A 266 -9.46 -20.43 -2.32
N ASP A 267 -10.04 -19.36 -1.80
CA ASP A 267 -11.48 -19.19 -1.69
C ASP A 267 -11.91 -18.14 -2.72
N LEU A 268 -12.70 -18.57 -3.71
CA LEU A 268 -13.21 -17.71 -4.77
C LEU A 268 -14.71 -17.49 -4.55
N TYR A 269 -15.12 -16.24 -4.53
CA TYR A 269 -16.51 -15.84 -4.35
C TYR A 269 -16.95 -14.91 -5.47
N VAL A 270 -18.26 -14.89 -5.68
CA VAL A 270 -18.92 -13.98 -6.61
C VAL A 270 -20.03 -13.27 -5.83
N GLY A 271 -20.08 -11.94 -5.94
CA GLY A 271 -20.99 -11.07 -5.20
C GLY A 271 -21.54 -9.93 -6.06
N GLY A 272 -22.50 -9.20 -5.52
CA GLY A 272 -23.18 -8.13 -6.23
C GLY A 272 -24.30 -8.56 -7.18
N LYS A 273 -25.01 -7.56 -7.67
CA LYS A 273 -26.09 -7.72 -8.66
C LYS A 273 -25.52 -7.93 -10.05
N SER A 274 -26.17 -8.78 -10.84
CA SER A 274 -25.91 -8.86 -12.28
C SER A 274 -26.41 -7.60 -12.98
N PHE A 275 -25.87 -7.34 -14.18
CA PHE A 275 -26.42 -6.31 -15.07
C PHE A 275 -27.86 -6.63 -15.45
N LYS A 276 -28.65 -5.58 -15.73
CA LYS A 276 -30.00 -5.74 -16.26
C LYS A 276 -29.92 -6.04 -17.77
N GLU A 277 -30.83 -6.87 -18.24
CA GLU A 277 -31.04 -7.17 -19.67
C GLU A 277 -31.77 -6.04 -20.39
#